data_AF-A0AAE0J1L3-F1
#
_entry.id   AF-A0AAE0J1L3-F1
#
_cell.length_a   1.000
_cell.length_b   1.000
_cell.length_c   1.000
_cell.angle_alpha   90.00
_cell.angle_beta   90.00
_cell.angle_gamma   90.00
#
_symmetry.space_group_name_H-M   'P 1'
#
loop_
_entity.id
_entity.type
_entity.pdbx_description
1 polymer ?
#
loop_
_entity_poly.entity_id
_entity_poly.type
_entity_poly.pdbx_seq_one_letter_code
_entity_poly.pdbx_strand_id
1 'polypeptide(L)' 'MVDYGATNSSDVPPEPYDQSSSDNKKTTDQGEKDPGNVARGLKAAISNPGVSEEAKKNAKKKLEGLQ' A
#
# COMPACT_ATOMS: atom_id res chain seq x y z
N MET A 1 -18.06 -57.80 -5.28
CA MET A 1 -18.58 -56.88 -4.24
C MET A 1 -17.37 -56.41 -3.46
N VAL A 2 -16.97 -55.15 -3.64
CA VAL A 2 -15.79 -54.59 -2.95
C VAL A 2 -16.31 -54.00 -1.64
N ASP A 3 -15.85 -54.52 -0.51
CA ASP A 3 -16.19 -53.98 0.81
C ASP A 3 -15.49 -52.62 0.97
N TYR A 4 -16.27 -51.54 0.86
CA TYR A 4 -15.79 -50.19 1.20
C TYR A 4 -15.78 -50.05 2.73
N GLY A 5 -14.66 -50.44 3.34
CA GLY A 5 -14.38 -50.18 4.76
C GLY A 5 -14.47 -48.67 5.07
N ALA A 6 -15.11 -48.34 6.18
CA ALA A 6 -15.35 -46.98 6.64
C ALA A 6 -14.07 -46.14 6.69
N THR A 7 -13.97 -45.13 5.82
CA THR A 7 -12.94 -44.10 5.92
C THR A 7 -13.27 -43.22 7.12
N ASN A 8 -12.54 -43.40 8.23
CA ASN A 8 -12.58 -42.44 9.32
C ASN A 8 -12.14 -41.08 8.76
N SER A 9 -13.04 -40.10 8.86
CA SER A 9 -12.99 -38.79 8.18
C SER A 9 -11.88 -37.85 8.67
N SER A 10 -10.82 -38.35 9.31
CA SER A 10 -9.80 -37.57 10.03
C SER A 10 -8.49 -37.37 9.27
N ASP A 11 -8.20 -38.18 8.25
CA ASP A 11 -6.91 -38.14 7.55
C ASP A 11 -7.09 -37.65 6.11
N VAL A 12 -7.60 -36.42 5.97
CA VAL A 12 -7.40 -35.64 4.74
C VAL A 12 -6.00 -35.00 4.87
N PRO A 13 -5.01 -35.41 4.07
CA PRO A 13 -3.73 -34.69 4.06
C PRO A 13 -4.02 -33.24 3.66
N PRO A 14 -3.47 -32.23 4.37
CA PRO A 14 -3.67 -30.86 3.96
C PRO A 14 -3.10 -30.69 2.55
N GLU A 15 -3.97 -30.34 1.60
CA GLU A 15 -3.59 -29.90 0.27
C GLU A 15 -2.44 -28.89 0.40
N PRO A 16 -1.31 -29.07 -0.32
CA PRO A 16 -0.24 -28.09 -0.30
C PRO A 16 -0.80 -26.78 -0.83
N TYR A 17 -0.93 -25.78 0.05
CA TYR A 17 -1.34 -24.45 -0.35
C TYR A 17 -0.39 -23.96 -1.44
N ASP A 18 -0.92 -23.73 -2.65
CA ASP A 18 -0.20 -23.04 -3.71
C ASP A 18 0.00 -21.59 -3.27
N GLN A 19 1.11 -21.34 -2.58
CA GLN A 19 1.63 -20.01 -2.33
C GLN A 19 2.24 -19.47 -3.62
N SER A 20 1.38 -19.26 -4.64
CA SER A 20 1.65 -18.23 -5.62
C SER A 20 1.58 -16.91 -4.88
N SER A 21 2.71 -16.53 -4.30
CA SER A 21 2.99 -15.20 -3.79
C SER A 21 2.72 -14.25 -4.94
N SER A 22 1.49 -13.73 -4.98
CA SER A 22 1.20 -12.49 -5.64
C SER A 22 2.04 -11.47 -4.90
N ASP A 23 3.27 -11.28 -5.38
CA ASP A 23 4.13 -10.15 -5.08
C ASP A 23 3.35 -8.90 -5.51
N ASN A 24 2.40 -8.52 -4.66
CA ASN A 24 1.75 -7.24 -4.71
C ASN A 24 2.85 -6.28 -4.33
N LYS A 25 3.56 -5.84 -5.38
CA LYS A 25 4.61 -4.83 -5.39
C LYS A 25 4.03 -3.59 -4.72
N LYS A 26 4.02 -3.62 -3.39
CA LYS A 26 3.78 -2.47 -2.54
C LYS A 26 4.99 -1.61 -2.79
N THR A 27 4.85 -0.69 -3.73
CA THR A 27 5.80 0.37 -4.01
C THR A 27 5.83 1.32 -2.82
N THR A 28 6.30 0.82 -1.68
CA THR A 28 7.01 1.64 -0.70
C THR A 28 8.47 1.53 -1.08
N ASP A 29 8.79 2.03 -2.28
CA ASP A 29 10.16 2.38 -2.59
C ASP A 29 10.50 3.52 -1.64
N GLN A 30 11.28 3.19 -0.62
CA GLN A 30 12.08 4.14 0.13
C GLN A 30 13.25 4.59 -0.75
N GLY A 31 12.99 4.94 -2.00
CA GLY A 31 13.86 5.72 -2.86
C GLY A 31 13.41 7.17 -2.71
N GLU A 32 14.37 8.02 -2.40
CA GLU A 32 14.28 9.47 -2.27
C GLU A 32 13.03 10.08 -2.92
N LYS A 33 12.12 10.62 -2.09
CA LYS A 33 10.96 11.37 -2.59
C LYS A 33 11.51 12.49 -3.49
N ASP A 34 11.26 12.41 -4.79
CA ASP A 34 11.74 13.44 -5.70
C ASP A 34 11.29 14.81 -5.21
N PRO A 35 12.20 15.77 -4.98
CA PRO A 35 11.84 17.08 -4.46
C PRO A 35 10.81 17.78 -5.34
N GLY A 36 10.85 17.54 -6.66
CA GLY A 36 9.84 18.02 -7.61
C GLY A 36 8.44 17.41 -7.41
N ASN A 37 8.35 16.13 -7.05
CA ASN A 37 7.08 15.48 -6.71
C ASN A 37 6.51 16.06 -5.40
N VAL A 38 7.37 16.25 -4.40
CA VAL A 38 6.99 16.86 -3.11
C VAL A 38 6.50 18.30 -3.31
N ALA A 39 7.25 19.11 -4.05
CA ALA A 39 6.88 20.49 -4.36
C ALA A 39 5.53 20.59 -5.07
N ARG A 40 5.27 19.71 -6.06
CA ARG A 40 3.96 19.63 -6.73
C ARG A 40 2.83 19.29 -5.76
N GLY A 41 3.03 18.30 -4.87
CA GLY A 41 2.03 17.92 -3.87
C GLY A 41 1.71 19.05 -2.90
N LEU A 42 2.74 19.76 -2.41
CA LEU A 42 2.57 20.92 -1.53
C LEU A 42 1.83 22.06 -2.24
N LYS A 43 2.15 22.33 -3.51
CA LYS A 43 1.44 23.34 -4.31
C LYS A 43 -0.04 22.99 -4.50
N ALA A 44 -0.36 21.73 -4.75
CA ALA A 44 -1.74 21.26 -4.83
C ALA A 44 -2.50 21.45 -3.52
N ALA A 45 -1.86 21.15 -2.38
CA ALA A 45 -2.45 21.35 -1.06
C ALA A 45 -2.77 22.82 -0.77
N ILE A 46 -1.95 23.77 -1.26
CA ILE A 46 -2.16 25.20 -1.10
C ILE A 46 -3.41 25.69 -1.85
N SER A 47 -3.64 25.18 -3.05
CA SER A 47 -4.77 25.58 -3.91
C SER A 47 -6.07 24.85 -3.58
N ASN A 48 -6.03 23.76 -2.81
CA ASN A 48 -7.21 22.97 -2.50
C ASN A 48 -8.14 23.70 -1.51
N PRO A 49 -9.39 24.03 -1.89
CA PRO A 49 -10.35 24.69 -0.98
C PRO A 49 -10.75 23.84 0.23
N GLY A 50 -10.63 22.51 0.14
CA GLY A 50 -10.90 21.59 1.26
C GLY A 50 -9.76 21.46 2.27
N VAL A 51 -8.62 22.13 2.04
CA VAL A 51 -7.50 22.16 3.00
C VAL A 51 -7.66 23.39 3.91
N SER A 52 -7.42 23.20 5.20
CA SER A 52 -7.49 24.30 6.16
C SER A 52 -6.42 25.37 5.90
N GLU A 53 -6.70 26.61 6.30
CA GLU A 53 -5.76 27.72 6.11
C GLU A 53 -4.42 27.49 6.82
N GLU A 54 -4.43 26.86 8.00
CA GLU A 54 -3.22 26.47 8.73
C GLU A 54 -2.40 25.43 7.94
N ALA A 55 -3.07 24.41 7.37
CA ALA A 55 -2.40 23.41 6.56
C ALA A 55 -1.83 24.01 5.27
N LYS A 56 -2.54 24.96 4.63
CA LYS A 56 -2.02 25.71 3.47
C LYS A 56 -0.77 26.52 3.82
N LYS A 57 -0.77 27.21 4.97
CA LYS A 57 0.40 27.97 5.45
C LYS A 57 1.60 27.05 5.70
N ASN A 58 1.39 25.91 6.35
CA ASN A 58 2.43 24.91 6.56
C ASN A 58 2.96 24.34 5.23
N ALA A 59 2.09 24.09 4.25
CA ALA A 59 2.50 23.64 2.92
C ALA A 59 3.34 24.70 2.18
N LYS A 60 2.99 26.00 2.29
CA LYS A 60 3.79 27.11 1.74
C LYS A 60 5.19 27.15 2.35
N LYS A 61 5.29 27.10 3.68
CA LYS A 61 6.58 27.14 4.39
C LYS A 61 7.48 25.96 4.00
N LYS A 62 6.90 24.76 3.84
CA LYS A 62 7.64 23.59 3.36
C LYS A 62 8.09 23.76 1.90
N LEU A 63 7.21 24.25 1.03
CA LEU A 63 7.51 24.46 -0.38
C LEU A 63 8.67 25.45 -0.59
N GLU A 64 8.71 26.52 0.20
CA GLU A 64 9.80 27.51 0.18
C GLU A 64 11.14 26.90 0.61
N GLY A 65 11.14 25.98 1.58
CA GLY A 65 12.36 25.25 2.00
C GLY A 65 12.82 24.15 1.03
N LEU A 66 12.10 23.91 -0.08
CA LEU A 66 12.50 22.99 -1.15
C LEU A 66 13.11 23.71 -2.38
N GLN A 67 13.11 25.05 -2.39
CA GLN A 67 13.67 25.88 -3.47
C GLN A 67 15.10 26.32 -3.16
#